data_AF-A0A5P8W7X3-F1
#
_entry.id   AF-A0A5P8W7X3-F1
#
_cell.length_a   1.000
_cell.length_b   1.000
_cell.length_c   1.000
_cell.angle_alpha   90.00
_cell.angle_beta   90.00
_cell.angle_gamma   90.00
#
_symmetry.space_group_name_H-M   'P 1'
#
loop_
_entity.id
_entity.type
_entity.pdbx_description
1 polymer ?
#
loop_
_entity_poly.entity_id
_entity_poly.type
_entity_poly.pdbx_seq_one_letter_code
_entity_poly.pdbx_strand_id
1 'polypeptide(L)'
;MELYTTLEIEQLQQNEDLPYLIEIMEWVKNFLGRPHPNLGRPGAVCPFVPHSLKSNSIRLAVIHTKDLYPEQLEEIVRRYRDIFIEMEVKEQELAINRAFLLIFPDIHIEDAPKVVDGVQQKLKPLFVESGLMIGEFHKRNESPGLHNPNFRPLRSPIPLLAIRFMVEADLPFLESPADPYLRIRYLEAYLKCFGHKFTDETKFRNAQQALALAKEQTAIFK
;
A
#
# COMPACT_ATOMS: atom_id res chain seq x y z
N MET A 1 -14.67 -12.51 6.72
CA MET A 1 -13.97 -11.22 6.61
C MET A 1 -14.71 -10.46 5.54
N GLU A 2 -15.36 -9.37 5.90
CA GLU A 2 -16.19 -8.59 4.97
C GLU A 2 -15.30 -7.69 4.11
N LEU A 3 -15.67 -7.55 2.84
CA LEU A 3 -14.90 -6.80 1.85
C LEU A 3 -15.86 -6.24 0.81
N TYR A 4 -15.98 -4.92 0.73
CA TYR A 4 -16.94 -4.23 -0.11
C TYR A 4 -16.29 -3.64 -1.35
N THR A 5 -16.93 -3.78 -2.50
CA THR A 5 -16.61 -3.04 -3.72
C THR A 5 -17.14 -1.60 -3.64
N THR A 6 -16.69 -0.72 -4.54
CA THR A 6 -17.20 0.66 -4.54
C THR A 6 -18.69 0.73 -4.89
N LEU A 7 -19.19 -0.21 -5.72
CA LEU A 7 -20.60 -0.29 -6.09
C LEU A 7 -21.47 -0.87 -4.96
N GLU A 8 -20.95 -1.83 -4.21
CA GLU A 8 -21.67 -2.40 -3.07
C GLU A 8 -21.90 -1.36 -1.98
N ILE A 9 -20.90 -0.51 -1.70
CA ILE A 9 -21.03 0.59 -0.72
C ILE A 9 -22.18 1.54 -1.08
N GLU A 10 -22.38 1.82 -2.37
CA GLU A 10 -23.47 2.69 -2.84
C GLU A 10 -24.87 2.05 -2.66
N GLN A 11 -24.92 0.73 -2.45
CA GLN A 11 -26.15 -0.06 -2.29
C GLN A 11 -26.37 -0.53 -0.84
N LEU A 12 -25.38 -0.34 0.04
CA LEU A 12 -25.49 -0.72 1.45
C LEU A 12 -26.63 0.05 2.12
N GLN A 13 -27.50 -0.69 2.81
CA GLN A 13 -28.50 -0.12 3.71
C GLN A 13 -27.86 0.18 5.07
N GLN A 14 -28.66 0.42 6.13
CA GLN A 14 -28.13 0.70 7.48
C GLN A 14 -27.10 -0.37 7.92
N ASN A 15 -25.83 0.03 7.90
CA ASN A 15 -24.66 -0.72 8.34
C ASN A 15 -23.82 0.24 9.18
N GLU A 16 -23.32 -0.22 10.33
CA GLU A 16 -22.53 0.60 11.27
C GLU A 16 -21.21 1.10 10.67
N ASP A 17 -20.65 0.37 9.69
CA ASP A 17 -19.41 0.69 8.99
C ASP A 17 -19.60 1.68 7.83
N LEU A 18 -20.85 1.90 7.39
CA LEU A 18 -21.17 2.72 6.23
C LEU A 18 -20.57 4.14 6.29
N PRO A 19 -20.57 4.85 7.44
CA PRO A 19 -19.95 6.17 7.53
C PRO A 19 -18.45 6.15 7.19
N TYR A 20 -17.71 5.15 7.69
CA TYR A 20 -16.26 5.02 7.45
C TYR A 20 -15.95 4.67 5.99
N LEU A 21 -16.76 3.78 5.41
CA LEU A 21 -16.67 3.40 4.01
C LEU A 21 -16.90 4.60 3.08
N ILE A 22 -17.92 5.43 3.36
CA ILE A 22 -18.21 6.65 2.60
C ILE A 22 -17.07 7.66 2.73
N GLU A 23 -16.60 7.95 3.96
CA GLU A 23 -15.54 8.94 4.18
C GLU A 23 -14.24 8.58 3.47
N ILE A 24 -13.82 7.30 3.54
CA ILE A 24 -12.64 6.84 2.80
C ILE A 24 -12.88 6.88 1.28
N MET A 25 -14.06 6.50 0.80
CA MET A 25 -14.35 6.55 -0.64
C MET A 25 -14.38 7.99 -1.18
N GLU A 26 -14.88 8.95 -0.42
CA GLU A 26 -14.81 10.37 -0.76
C GLU A 26 -13.37 10.85 -0.80
N TRP A 27 -12.53 10.50 0.18
CA TRP A 27 -11.12 10.82 0.17
C TRP A 27 -10.38 10.19 -1.03
N VAL A 28 -10.66 8.94 -1.37
CA VAL A 28 -10.11 8.27 -2.56
C VAL A 28 -10.50 9.04 -3.82
N LYS A 29 -11.79 9.38 -3.99
CA LYS A 29 -12.33 10.07 -5.18
C LYS A 29 -11.83 11.51 -5.31
N ASN A 30 -11.73 12.23 -4.19
CA ASN A 30 -11.52 13.69 -4.19
C ASN A 30 -10.09 14.12 -3.90
N PHE A 31 -9.28 13.28 -3.26
CA PHE A 31 -7.87 13.56 -3.01
C PHE A 31 -6.97 12.67 -3.86
N LEU A 32 -7.03 11.34 -3.67
CA LEU A 32 -6.11 10.43 -4.38
C LEU A 32 -6.33 10.42 -5.89
N GLY A 33 -7.60 10.44 -6.33
CA GLY A 33 -8.00 10.44 -7.73
C GLY A 33 -7.90 11.80 -8.42
N ARG A 34 -7.46 12.85 -7.74
CA ARG A 34 -7.42 14.23 -8.28
C ARG A 34 -6.00 14.79 -8.34
N PRO A 35 -5.72 15.73 -9.26
CA PRO A 35 -4.48 16.49 -9.23
C PRO A 35 -4.38 17.34 -7.97
N HIS A 36 -3.14 17.62 -7.55
CA HIS A 36 -2.88 18.48 -6.40
C HIS A 36 -1.75 19.47 -6.71
N PRO A 37 -1.89 20.77 -6.40
CA PRO A 37 -0.89 21.79 -6.75
C PRO A 37 0.48 21.50 -6.15
N ASN A 38 0.52 20.95 -4.94
CA ASN A 38 1.77 20.62 -4.25
C ASN A 38 2.33 19.24 -4.64
N LEU A 39 1.75 18.50 -5.60
CA LEU A 39 2.23 17.15 -5.94
C LEU A 39 3.65 17.13 -6.52
N GLY A 40 4.04 18.19 -7.24
CA GLY A 40 5.34 18.28 -7.92
C GLY A 40 5.38 17.60 -9.30
N ARG A 41 4.26 17.05 -9.77
CA ARG A 41 4.07 16.54 -11.14
C ARG A 41 2.61 16.72 -11.61
N PRO A 42 2.31 16.69 -12.92
CA PRO A 42 0.93 16.68 -13.40
C PRO A 42 0.19 15.37 -13.08
N GLY A 43 -1.14 15.43 -13.18
CA GLY A 43 -2.03 14.28 -12.98
C GLY A 43 -2.42 14.05 -11.53
N ALA A 44 -3.11 12.94 -11.28
CA ALA A 44 -3.64 12.60 -9.95
C ALA A 44 -2.54 12.30 -8.92
N VAL A 45 -2.84 12.53 -7.63
CA VAL A 45 -1.96 12.19 -6.49
C VAL A 45 -1.54 10.72 -6.58
N CYS A 46 -2.50 9.80 -6.71
CA CYS A 46 -2.24 8.42 -7.08
C CYS A 46 -2.65 8.19 -8.54
N PRO A 47 -1.72 7.85 -9.45
CA PRO A 47 -2.03 7.71 -10.88
C PRO A 47 -2.92 6.49 -11.18
N PHE A 48 -2.98 5.50 -10.27
CA PHE A 48 -3.76 4.28 -10.45
C PHE A 48 -5.23 4.43 -10.03
N VAL A 49 -5.54 5.36 -9.12
CA VAL A 49 -6.90 5.51 -8.56
C VAL A 49 -7.96 5.82 -9.62
N PRO A 50 -7.76 6.73 -10.59
CA PRO A 50 -8.77 6.99 -11.61
C PRO A 50 -9.20 5.75 -12.39
N HIS A 51 -8.24 4.90 -12.78
CA HIS A 51 -8.57 3.64 -13.46
C HIS A 51 -9.22 2.64 -12.50
N SER A 52 -8.72 2.53 -11.27
CA SER A 52 -9.23 1.57 -10.28
C SER A 52 -10.69 1.85 -9.89
N LEU A 53 -11.07 3.12 -9.83
CA LEU A 53 -12.47 3.55 -9.66
C LEU A 53 -13.32 3.16 -10.87
N LYS A 54 -12.83 3.41 -12.10
CA LYS A 54 -13.55 3.07 -13.33
C LYS A 54 -13.78 1.56 -13.49
N SER A 55 -12.81 0.74 -13.07
CA SER A 55 -12.90 -0.72 -13.15
C SER A 55 -13.51 -1.39 -11.91
N ASN A 56 -14.00 -0.61 -10.93
CA ASN A 56 -14.51 -1.11 -9.66
C ASN A 56 -13.56 -2.15 -9.02
N SER A 57 -12.27 -1.83 -8.95
CA SER A 57 -11.21 -2.75 -8.47
C SER A 57 -10.64 -2.36 -7.10
N ILE A 58 -11.15 -1.29 -6.49
CA ILE A 58 -10.90 -0.97 -5.08
C ILE A 58 -11.88 -1.79 -4.22
N ARG A 59 -11.35 -2.38 -3.16
CA ARG A 59 -12.12 -3.09 -2.14
C ARG A 59 -11.82 -2.49 -0.78
N LEU A 60 -12.81 -2.41 0.09
CA LEU A 60 -12.69 -1.79 1.40
C LEU A 60 -13.19 -2.74 2.48
N ALA A 61 -12.49 -2.79 3.60
CA ALA A 61 -12.90 -3.51 4.78
C ALA A 61 -12.72 -2.62 6.00
N VAL A 62 -13.70 -2.61 6.89
CA VAL A 62 -13.58 -1.96 8.20
C VAL A 62 -13.16 -3.01 9.22
N ILE A 63 -12.17 -2.66 10.04
CA ILE A 63 -11.60 -3.54 11.06
C ILE A 63 -11.63 -2.79 12.38
N HIS A 64 -12.57 -3.16 13.24
CA HIS A 64 -12.63 -2.66 14.61
C HIS A 64 -11.48 -3.25 15.45
N THR A 65 -10.74 -2.37 16.12
CA THR A 65 -9.51 -2.71 16.85
C THR A 65 -9.62 -2.57 18.36
N LYS A 66 -10.77 -2.10 18.87
CA LYS A 66 -10.99 -1.82 20.30
C LYS A 66 -10.60 -2.95 21.25
N ASP A 67 -10.77 -4.20 20.83
CA ASP A 67 -10.50 -5.40 21.65
C ASP A 67 -9.40 -6.30 21.04
N LEU A 68 -8.59 -5.77 20.13
CA LEU A 68 -7.52 -6.53 19.46
C LEU A 68 -6.16 -6.24 20.06
N TYR A 69 -5.43 -7.31 20.39
CA TYR A 69 -4.00 -7.25 20.60
C TYR A 69 -3.27 -7.00 19.27
N PRO A 70 -2.09 -6.35 19.28
CA PRO A 70 -1.32 -6.07 18.05
C PRO A 70 -1.09 -7.31 17.16
N GLU A 71 -0.82 -8.47 17.75
CA GLU A 71 -0.59 -9.73 17.02
C GLU A 71 -1.85 -10.22 16.29
N GLN A 72 -3.04 -9.97 16.85
CA GLN A 72 -4.30 -10.31 16.21
C GLN A 72 -4.58 -9.41 15.01
N LEU A 73 -4.27 -8.11 15.14
CA LEU A 73 -4.36 -7.18 14.01
C LEU A 73 -3.42 -7.59 12.87
N GLU A 74 -2.18 -7.96 13.20
CA GLU A 74 -1.23 -8.47 12.20
C GLU A 74 -1.75 -9.72 11.48
N GLU A 75 -2.33 -10.67 12.22
CA GLU A 75 -2.90 -11.90 11.66
C GLU A 75 -4.10 -11.59 10.74
N ILE A 76 -4.96 -10.64 11.10
CA ILE A 76 -6.05 -10.17 10.23
C ILE A 76 -5.49 -9.60 8.93
N VAL A 77 -4.44 -8.77 9.00
CA VAL A 77 -3.81 -8.19 7.80
C VAL A 77 -3.14 -9.27 6.94
N ARG A 78 -2.53 -10.30 7.54
CA ARG A 78 -2.00 -11.47 6.81
C ARG A 78 -3.11 -12.23 6.07
N ARG A 79 -4.28 -12.41 6.68
CA ARG A 79 -5.42 -13.06 6.01
C ARG A 79 -5.95 -12.25 4.85
N TYR A 80 -6.01 -10.92 4.96
CA TYR A 80 -6.39 -10.06 3.83
C TYR A 80 -5.37 -10.12 2.67
N ARG A 81 -4.07 -10.30 2.95
CA ARG A 81 -3.07 -10.59 1.92
C ARG A 81 -3.41 -11.88 1.18
N ASP A 82 -3.71 -12.95 1.90
CA ASP A 82 -3.98 -14.25 1.30
C ASP A 82 -5.26 -14.19 0.44
N ILE A 83 -6.31 -13.53 0.93
CA ILE A 83 -7.53 -13.24 0.15
C ILE A 83 -7.20 -12.42 -1.11
N PHE A 84 -6.35 -11.41 -1.00
CA PHE A 84 -5.95 -10.57 -2.14
C PHE A 84 -5.30 -11.39 -3.26
N ILE A 85 -4.38 -12.30 -2.89
CA ILE A 85 -3.69 -13.20 -3.83
C ILE A 85 -4.67 -14.19 -4.45
N GLU A 86 -5.52 -14.84 -3.64
CA GLU A 86 -6.50 -15.81 -4.13
C GLU A 86 -7.51 -15.19 -5.11
N MET A 87 -7.91 -13.94 -4.90
CA MET A 87 -8.78 -13.22 -5.82
C MET A 87 -8.10 -12.91 -7.16
N GLU A 88 -6.77 -12.78 -7.23
CA GLU A 88 -6.07 -12.49 -8.49
C GLU A 88 -6.01 -13.70 -9.38
N VAL A 89 -5.71 -14.87 -8.82
CA VAL A 89 -5.74 -16.15 -9.53
C VAL A 89 -7.05 -16.35 -10.30
N LYS A 90 -8.17 -15.84 -9.76
CA LYS A 90 -9.52 -15.95 -10.33
C LYS A 90 -9.86 -14.90 -11.38
N GLU A 91 -9.21 -13.73 -11.40
CA GLU A 91 -9.66 -12.52 -12.11
C GLU A 91 -8.54 -11.87 -12.95
N GLN A 92 -7.66 -12.68 -13.56
CA GLN A 92 -6.38 -12.34 -14.21
C GLN A 92 -6.30 -11.06 -15.08
N GLU A 93 -7.41 -10.53 -15.61
CA GLU A 93 -7.43 -9.35 -16.50
C GLU A 93 -7.39 -7.98 -15.78
N LEU A 94 -7.63 -7.90 -14.46
CA LEU A 94 -7.72 -6.63 -13.71
C LEU A 94 -6.64 -6.46 -12.61
N ALA A 95 -5.68 -7.38 -12.56
CA ALA A 95 -4.79 -7.57 -11.41
C ALA A 95 -4.10 -6.28 -10.91
N ILE A 96 -3.40 -5.54 -11.78
CA ILE A 96 -2.53 -4.43 -11.35
C ILE A 96 -3.27 -3.24 -10.72
N ASN A 97 -4.55 -3.05 -11.06
CA ASN A 97 -5.33 -1.92 -10.55
C ASN A 97 -6.12 -2.28 -9.29
N ARG A 98 -6.04 -3.53 -8.83
CA ARG A 98 -6.71 -3.92 -7.60
C ARG A 98 -6.01 -3.34 -6.38
N ALA A 99 -6.79 -2.81 -5.46
CA ALA A 99 -6.33 -2.39 -4.16
C ALA A 99 -7.33 -2.80 -3.06
N PHE A 100 -6.82 -3.25 -1.92
CA PHE A 100 -7.62 -3.34 -0.69
C PHE A 100 -7.27 -2.16 0.22
N LEU A 101 -8.28 -1.56 0.83
CA LEU A 101 -8.15 -0.55 1.86
C LEU A 101 -8.71 -1.13 3.17
N LEU A 102 -7.83 -1.40 4.12
CA LEU A 102 -8.17 -1.92 5.44
C LEU A 102 -8.27 -0.75 6.42
N ILE A 103 -9.49 -0.37 6.81
CA ILE A 103 -9.82 0.85 7.55
C ILE A 103 -9.90 0.54 9.04
N PHE A 104 -9.28 1.37 9.88
CA PHE A 104 -9.23 1.19 11.34
C PHE A 104 -9.89 2.37 12.07
N PRO A 105 -11.22 2.39 12.21
CA PRO A 105 -11.94 3.52 12.77
C PRO A 105 -11.66 3.74 14.27
N ASP A 106 -11.30 2.69 15.00
CA ASP A 106 -11.06 2.77 16.44
C ASP A 106 -9.64 3.25 16.81
N ILE A 107 -8.74 3.35 15.83
CA ILE A 107 -7.36 3.81 16.10
C ILE A 107 -7.37 5.34 16.22
N HIS A 108 -7.06 5.82 17.43
CA HIS A 108 -6.97 7.25 17.68
C HIS A 108 -5.80 7.88 16.91
N ILE A 109 -5.96 9.16 16.53
CA ILE A 109 -4.99 9.90 15.71
C ILE A 109 -3.56 9.90 16.28
N GLU A 110 -3.42 9.95 17.60
CA GLU A 110 -2.11 9.95 18.29
C GLU A 110 -1.47 8.56 18.33
N ASP A 111 -2.28 7.49 18.29
CA ASP A 111 -1.79 6.10 18.29
C ASP A 111 -1.51 5.59 16.87
N ALA A 112 -2.10 6.23 15.85
CA ALA A 112 -1.97 5.80 14.47
C ALA A 112 -0.53 5.62 13.96
N PRO A 113 0.44 6.54 14.23
CA PRO A 113 1.83 6.32 13.84
C PRO A 113 2.42 5.06 14.48
N LYS A 114 2.09 4.77 15.74
CA LYS A 114 2.63 3.59 16.43
C LYS A 114 1.99 2.30 15.90
N VAL A 115 0.67 2.28 15.76
CA VAL A 115 -0.07 1.07 15.43
C VAL A 115 0.01 0.76 13.94
N VAL A 116 -0.33 1.72 13.08
CA VAL A 116 -0.38 1.49 11.62
C VAL A 116 1.02 1.30 11.06
N ASP A 117 1.98 2.17 11.39
CA ASP A 117 3.35 2.03 10.88
C ASP A 117 4.02 0.79 11.49
N GLY A 118 3.72 0.45 12.75
CA GLY A 118 4.23 -0.77 13.39
C GLY A 118 3.78 -2.04 12.67
N VAL A 119 2.48 -2.16 12.37
CA VAL A 119 1.94 -3.29 11.60
C VAL A 119 2.52 -3.29 10.18
N GLN A 120 2.57 -2.13 9.51
CA GLN A 120 3.11 -2.01 8.16
C GLN A 120 4.58 -2.46 8.10
N GLN A 121 5.44 -1.93 8.97
CA GLN A 121 6.87 -2.23 8.98
C GLN A 121 7.13 -3.72 9.26
N LYS A 122 6.40 -4.31 10.20
CA LYS A 122 6.55 -5.72 10.56
C LYS A 122 6.09 -6.66 9.45
N LEU A 123 5.05 -6.28 8.70
CA LEU A 123 4.48 -7.12 7.65
C LEU A 123 5.07 -6.86 6.26
N LYS A 124 5.63 -5.67 6.00
CA LYS A 124 6.18 -5.27 4.69
C LYS A 124 7.08 -6.32 4.05
N PRO A 125 8.02 -6.99 4.76
CA PRO A 125 8.85 -8.00 4.13
C PRO A 125 8.06 -9.15 3.51
N LEU A 126 7.03 -9.62 4.21
CA LEU A 126 6.20 -10.73 3.73
C LEU A 126 5.33 -10.32 2.53
N PHE A 127 4.84 -9.08 2.53
CA PHE A 127 4.10 -8.54 1.39
C PHE A 127 5.00 -8.37 0.16
N VAL A 128 6.18 -7.79 0.33
CA VAL A 128 7.16 -7.57 -0.74
C VAL A 128 7.60 -8.90 -1.37
N GLU A 129 7.89 -9.91 -0.56
CA GLU A 129 8.22 -11.26 -1.05
C GLU A 129 7.10 -11.94 -1.83
N SER A 130 5.86 -11.53 -1.59
CA SER A 130 4.67 -12.00 -2.30
C SER A 130 4.34 -11.16 -3.54
N GLY A 131 5.22 -10.22 -3.93
CA GLY A 131 4.97 -9.32 -5.07
C GLY A 131 3.94 -8.22 -4.78
N LEU A 132 3.69 -7.93 -3.51
CA LEU A 132 2.71 -6.93 -3.05
C LEU A 132 3.41 -5.75 -2.37
N MET A 133 2.71 -4.63 -2.34
CA MET A 133 3.02 -3.49 -1.49
C MET A 133 1.95 -3.33 -0.43
N ILE A 134 2.39 -2.95 0.77
CA ILE A 134 1.54 -2.52 1.88
C ILE A 134 1.94 -1.10 2.28
N GLY A 135 0.99 -0.17 2.21
CA GLY A 135 1.20 1.25 2.52
C GLY A 135 0.41 1.70 3.74
N GLU A 136 1.06 2.45 4.61
CA GLU A 136 0.49 3.07 5.80
C GLU A 136 -0.13 4.44 5.48
N PHE A 137 -1.35 4.67 5.96
CA PHE A 137 -2.03 5.95 5.78
C PHE A 137 -2.70 6.36 7.09
N HIS A 138 -2.41 7.58 7.54
CA HIS A 138 -3.04 8.19 8.71
C HIS A 138 -2.76 9.70 8.75
N LYS A 139 -3.56 10.44 9.51
CA LYS A 139 -3.50 11.91 9.55
C LYS A 139 -2.13 12.49 9.92
N ARG A 140 -1.37 11.77 10.75
CA ARG A 140 -0.04 12.15 11.27
C ARG A 140 1.13 11.67 10.39
N ASN A 141 0.87 11.09 9.22
CA ASN A 141 1.94 10.56 8.37
C ASN A 141 2.83 11.70 7.84
N GLU A 142 4.14 11.53 8.00
CA GLU A 142 5.17 12.50 7.61
C GLU A 142 6.00 12.08 6.39
N SER A 143 5.68 10.95 5.77
CA SER A 143 6.38 10.48 4.58
C SER A 143 6.26 11.50 3.44
N PRO A 144 7.40 11.93 2.85
CA PRO A 144 7.39 12.91 1.78
C PRO A 144 6.85 12.33 0.47
N GLY A 145 6.30 13.18 -0.40
CA GLY A 145 5.99 12.81 -1.77
C GLY A 145 7.24 12.64 -2.63
N LEU A 146 7.22 11.68 -3.56
CA LEU A 146 8.34 11.39 -4.47
C LEU A 146 8.81 12.60 -5.30
N HIS A 147 7.90 13.51 -5.64
CA HIS A 147 8.19 14.68 -6.48
C HIS A 147 8.14 16.01 -5.71
N ASN A 148 7.77 15.98 -4.42
CA ASN A 148 7.79 17.16 -3.56
C ASN A 148 7.97 16.73 -2.09
N PRO A 149 9.14 17.02 -1.47
CA PRO A 149 9.41 16.63 -0.09
C PRO A 149 8.54 17.36 0.95
N ASN A 150 7.86 18.45 0.58
CA ASN A 150 6.92 19.18 1.44
C ASN A 150 5.48 18.68 1.32
N PHE A 151 5.20 17.76 0.40
CA PHE A 151 3.89 17.15 0.24
C PHE A 151 3.77 15.87 1.08
N ARG A 152 2.57 15.59 1.60
CA ARG A 152 2.27 14.46 2.49
C ARG A 152 1.14 13.62 1.88
N PRO A 153 1.44 12.82 0.85
CA PRO A 153 0.41 12.10 0.09
C PRO A 153 -0.27 10.98 0.90
N LEU A 154 0.36 10.50 1.97
CA LEU A 154 -0.13 9.36 2.76
C LEU A 154 -1.03 9.79 3.94
N ARG A 155 -1.44 11.05 4.00
CA ARG A 155 -2.41 11.50 5.02
C ARG A 155 -3.84 11.16 4.60
N SER A 156 -4.47 10.28 5.36
CA SER A 156 -5.90 9.92 5.25
C SER A 156 -6.73 10.50 6.40
N PRO A 157 -8.07 10.58 6.25
CA PRO A 157 -8.96 11.02 7.32
C PRO A 157 -9.10 9.97 8.43
N ILE A 158 -9.19 8.68 8.06
CA ILE A 158 -9.21 7.54 8.98
C ILE A 158 -7.93 6.70 8.77
N PRO A 159 -7.26 6.21 9.83
CA PRO A 159 -6.11 5.33 9.68
C PRO A 159 -6.44 4.07 8.85
N LEU A 160 -5.57 3.70 7.92
CA LEU A 160 -5.76 2.53 7.07
C LEU A 160 -4.45 1.93 6.56
N LEU A 161 -4.50 0.68 6.14
CA LEU A 161 -3.46 0.00 5.35
C LEU A 161 -3.98 -0.26 3.93
N ALA A 162 -3.18 0.10 2.93
CA ALA A 162 -3.49 -0.19 1.53
C ALA A 162 -2.66 -1.39 1.05
N ILE A 163 -3.30 -2.39 0.45
CA ILE A 163 -2.65 -3.54 -0.17
C ILE A 163 -2.86 -3.45 -1.68
N ARG A 164 -1.79 -3.61 -2.47
CA ARG A 164 -1.87 -3.72 -3.92
C ARG A 164 -0.72 -4.55 -4.48
N PHE A 165 -0.79 -4.91 -5.76
CA PHE A 165 0.38 -5.42 -6.47
C PHE A 165 1.49 -4.38 -6.53
N MET A 166 2.71 -4.87 -6.46
CA MET A 166 3.90 -4.09 -6.71
C MET A 166 3.94 -3.61 -8.17
N VAL A 167 4.45 -2.41 -8.38
CA VAL A 167 4.66 -1.82 -9.71
C VAL A 167 6.11 -1.35 -9.82
N GLU A 168 6.61 -1.20 -11.04
CA GLU A 168 8.03 -0.81 -11.25
C GLU A 168 8.40 0.54 -10.61
N ALA A 169 7.41 1.42 -10.40
CA ALA A 169 7.62 2.70 -9.73
C ALA A 169 7.90 2.57 -8.22
N ASP A 170 7.84 1.36 -7.65
CA ASP A 170 8.02 1.13 -6.22
C ASP A 170 9.47 1.04 -5.76
N LEU A 171 10.42 0.95 -6.69
CA LEU A 171 11.84 0.81 -6.38
C LEU A 171 12.34 1.78 -5.28
N PRO A 172 12.00 3.10 -5.28
CA PRO A 172 12.44 4.01 -4.22
C PRO A 172 12.00 3.60 -2.80
N PHE A 173 10.85 2.94 -2.66
CA PHE A 173 10.32 2.49 -1.36
C PHE A 173 10.95 1.18 -0.88
N LEU A 174 11.66 0.48 -1.77
CA LEU A 174 12.36 -0.77 -1.49
C LEU A 174 13.84 -0.53 -1.20
N GLU A 175 14.40 0.58 -1.68
CA GLU A 175 15.74 1.07 -1.35
C GLU A 175 15.80 1.81 0.01
N SER A 176 14.67 2.31 0.50
CA SER A 176 14.63 3.15 1.71
C SER A 176 15.08 2.53 3.04
N PRO A 177 15.02 1.20 3.29
CA PRO A 177 15.48 0.64 4.56
C PRO A 177 16.96 0.95 4.82
N ALA A 178 17.29 1.37 6.04
CA ALA A 178 18.68 1.60 6.45
C ALA A 178 19.47 0.29 6.61
N ASP A 179 18.79 -0.79 7.02
CA ASP A 179 19.38 -2.12 7.13
C ASP A 179 19.67 -2.70 5.72
N PRO A 180 20.94 -2.93 5.36
CA PRO A 180 21.30 -3.45 4.06
C PRO A 180 20.80 -4.88 3.83
N TYR A 181 20.64 -5.71 4.86
CA TYR A 181 20.09 -7.07 4.70
C TYR A 181 18.62 -7.03 4.30
N LEU A 182 17.84 -6.15 4.95
CA LEU A 182 16.44 -5.94 4.60
C LEU A 182 16.30 -5.34 3.20
N ARG A 183 17.19 -4.41 2.83
CA ARG A 183 17.22 -3.82 1.48
C ARG A 183 17.51 -4.88 0.41
N ILE A 184 18.51 -5.75 0.63
CA ILE A 184 18.81 -6.88 -0.27
C ILE A 184 17.56 -7.75 -0.44
N ARG A 185 16.93 -8.15 0.67
CA ARG A 185 15.72 -8.98 0.66
C ARG A 185 14.59 -8.36 -0.18
N TYR A 186 14.38 -7.04 -0.06
CA TYR A 186 13.37 -6.33 -0.85
C TYR A 186 13.71 -6.28 -2.34
N LEU A 187 14.96 -5.98 -2.68
CA LEU A 187 15.41 -5.86 -4.06
C LEU A 187 15.43 -7.20 -4.79
N GLU A 188 15.77 -8.29 -4.09
CA GLU A 188 15.68 -9.66 -4.65
C GLU A 188 14.22 -10.05 -4.93
N ALA A 189 13.31 -9.77 -3.99
CA ALA A 189 11.88 -9.98 -4.19
C ALA A 189 11.32 -9.15 -5.35
N TYR A 190 11.69 -7.87 -5.44
CA TYR A 190 11.31 -6.97 -6.53
C TYR A 190 11.76 -7.51 -7.90
N LEU A 191 13.04 -7.83 -8.05
CA LEU A 191 13.58 -8.38 -9.30
C LEU A 191 12.93 -9.71 -9.66
N LYS A 192 12.64 -10.57 -8.67
CA LYS A 192 11.91 -11.83 -8.89
C LYS A 192 10.47 -11.59 -9.34
N CYS A 193 9.77 -10.63 -8.75
CA CYS A 193 8.38 -10.29 -9.06
C CYS A 193 8.21 -9.89 -10.54
N PHE A 194 9.11 -9.05 -11.04
CA PHE A 194 9.04 -8.59 -12.43
C PHE A 194 9.76 -9.52 -13.41
N GLY A 195 10.84 -10.20 -13.00
CA GLY A 195 11.59 -11.11 -13.87
C GLY A 195 11.98 -10.46 -15.20
N HIS A 196 11.59 -11.06 -16.33
CA HIS A 196 11.77 -10.51 -17.68
C HIS A 196 10.64 -9.57 -18.14
N LYS A 197 9.68 -9.23 -17.27
CA LYS A 197 8.50 -8.42 -17.59
C LYS A 197 8.67 -6.92 -17.32
N PHE A 198 9.91 -6.46 -17.08
CA PHE A 198 10.18 -5.03 -17.04
C PHE A 198 9.85 -4.39 -18.37
N THR A 199 8.98 -3.39 -18.34
CA THR A 199 8.67 -2.52 -19.47
C THR A 199 9.69 -1.39 -19.59
N ASP A 200 10.30 -0.97 -18.48
CA ASP A 200 11.36 0.03 -18.42
C ASP A 200 12.73 -0.60 -18.09
N GLU A 201 13.57 -0.76 -19.12
CA GLU A 201 14.94 -1.30 -18.97
C GLU A 201 15.84 -0.45 -18.05
N THR A 202 15.56 0.85 -17.93
CA THR A 202 16.33 1.73 -17.04
C THR A 202 16.02 1.40 -15.58
N LYS A 203 14.74 1.19 -15.24
CA LYS A 203 14.37 0.75 -13.88
C LYS A 203 14.92 -0.62 -13.54
N PHE A 204 14.95 -1.53 -14.50
CA PHE A 204 15.56 -2.84 -14.31
C PHE A 204 17.06 -2.72 -13.95
N ARG A 205 17.82 -1.95 -14.74
CA ARG A 205 19.25 -1.71 -14.47
C ARG A 205 19.48 -1.02 -13.13
N ASN A 206 18.66 -0.02 -12.79
CA ASN A 206 18.74 0.67 -11.50
C ASN A 206 18.51 -0.30 -10.33
N ALA A 207 17.52 -1.19 -10.43
CA ALA A 207 17.25 -2.19 -9.40
C ALA A 207 18.40 -3.21 -9.24
N GLN A 208 19.00 -3.65 -10.35
CA GLN A 208 20.19 -4.52 -10.30
C GLN A 208 21.38 -3.82 -9.65
N GLN A 209 21.62 -2.54 -9.99
CA GLN A 209 22.68 -1.73 -9.40
C GLN A 209 22.45 -1.52 -7.90
N ALA A 210 21.22 -1.18 -7.49
CA ALA A 210 20.87 -1.02 -6.09
C ALA A 210 21.11 -2.31 -5.29
N LEU A 211 20.80 -3.47 -5.88
CA LEU A 211 21.03 -4.78 -5.25
C LEU A 211 22.54 -5.05 -5.09
N ALA A 212 23.33 -4.78 -6.12
CA ALA A 212 24.79 -4.95 -6.06
C ALA A 212 25.40 -4.07 -4.95
N LEU A 213 25.03 -2.79 -4.90
CA LEU A 213 25.50 -1.86 -3.87
C LEU A 213 25.12 -2.30 -2.46
N ALA A 214 23.89 -2.79 -2.26
CA ALA A 214 23.46 -3.29 -0.96
C ALA A 214 24.25 -4.55 -0.53
N LYS A 215 24.56 -5.44 -1.47
CA LYS A 215 25.41 -6.63 -1.22
C LYS A 215 26.84 -6.24 -0.86
N GLU A 216 27.44 -5.29 -1.56
CA GLU A 216 28.77 -4.77 -1.23
C GLU A 216 28.83 -4.18 0.18
N GLN A 217 27.79 -3.42 0.60
CA GLN A 217 27.71 -2.89 1.96
C GLN A 217 27.77 -4.00 3.01
N THR A 218 27.10 -5.13 2.81
CA THR A 218 27.15 -6.26 3.76
C THR A 218 28.48 -7.01 3.75
N ALA A 219 29.23 -6.98 2.64
CA ALA A 219 30.54 -7.63 2.54
C ALA A 219 31.64 -6.90 3.30
N ILE A 220 31.51 -5.58 3.50
CA ILE A 220 32.48 -4.74 4.23
C ILE A 220 32.41 -4.98 5.75
N PHE A 221 31.29 -5.48 6.27
CA PHE A 221 31.08 -5.75 7.70
C PHE A 221 31.26 -7.24 8.09
N LYS A 222 31.83 -8.06 7.20
CA LYS A 222 32.28 -9.43 7.48
C LYS A 222 33.78 -9.47 7.71
#